data_AF-A0A3B0VW26-F1
#
_entry.id   AF-A0A3B0VW26-F1
#
_cell.length_a   1.000
_cell.length_b   1.000
_cell.length_c   1.000
_cell.angle_alpha   90.00
_cell.angle_beta   90.00
_cell.angle_gamma   90.00
#
_symmetry.space_group_name_H-M   'P 1'
#
loop_
_entity.id
_entity.type
_entity.pdbx_description
1 polymer ?
#
loop_
_entity_poly.entity_id
_entity_poly.type
_entity_poly.pdbx_seq_one_letter_code
_entity_poly.pdbx_strand_id
1 'polypeptide(L)' 'MKNPIIVIGLGELGSVFARGFLKLGYPVQAINRTMSMQSVAQEIPNPTAIF' A
#
# COMPACT_ATOMS: atom_id res chain seq x y z
N MET A 1 13.42 7.29 -4.89
CA MET A 1 11.99 6.88 -4.98
C MET A 1 11.38 7.02 -3.60
N LYS A 2 10.11 7.44 -3.49
CA LYS A 2 9.42 7.56 -2.18
C LYS A 2 9.16 6.17 -1.59
N ASN A 3 9.12 6.05 -0.26
CA ASN A 3 8.69 4.81 0.38
C ASN A 3 7.23 4.52 0.03
N PRO A 4 6.85 3.26 -0.19
CA PRO A 4 5.51 2.92 -0.64
C PRO A 4 4.46 3.22 0.43
N ILE A 5 3.23 3.44 -0.02
CA ILE A 5 2.03 3.42 0.81
C ILE A 5 1.40 2.04 0.69
N ILE A 6 1.14 1.40 1.83
CA ILE A 6 0.45 0.12 1.88
C ILE A 6 -1.05 0.38 1.86
N VAL A 7 -1.79 -0.32 0.99
CA VAL A 7 -3.26 -0.27 0.95
C VAL A 7 -3.80 -1.69 1.12
N ILE A 8 -4.47 -1.96 2.24
CA ILE A 8 -5.02 -3.26 2.59
C ILE A 8 -6.43 -3.37 2.00
N GLY A 9 -6.54 -4.12 0.90
CA GLY A 9 -7.76 -4.30 0.15
C GLY A 9 -8.02 -3.17 -0.86
N LEU A 10 -8.29 -3.55 -2.11
CA LEU A 10 -8.65 -2.62 -3.19
C LEU A 10 -10.16 -2.65 -3.46
N GLY A 11 -10.96 -2.48 -2.41
CA GLY A 11 -12.40 -2.19 -2.56
C GLY A 11 -12.62 -0.78 -3.12
N GLU A 12 -13.86 -0.29 -3.06
CA GLU A 12 -14.21 1.04 -3.60
C GLU A 12 -13.30 2.14 -3.04
N LEU A 13 -13.20 2.26 -1.71
CA LEU A 13 -12.37 3.27 -1.04
C LEU A 13 -10.87 3.03 -1.25
N GLY A 14 -10.38 1.80 -1.08
CA GLY A 14 -8.96 1.48 -1.25
C GLY A 14 -8.44 1.84 -2.64
N SER A 15 -9.27 1.65 -3.67
CA SER A 15 -8.93 2.03 -5.04
C SER A 15 -8.86 3.55 -5.25
N VAL A 16 -9.70 4.33 -4.56
CA VAL A 16 -9.66 5.81 -4.61
C VAL A 16 -8.38 6.33 -3.98
N PHE A 17 -8.02 5.82 -2.80
CA PHE A 17 -6.78 6.19 -2.12
C PHE A 17 -5.55 5.80 -2.94
N ALA A 18 -5.47 4.56 -3.42
CA ALA A 18 -4.37 4.09 -4.25
C ALA A 18 -4.13 4.99 -5.47
N ARG A 19 -5.19 5.37 -6.19
CA ARG A 19 -5.10 6.30 -7.33
C ARG A 19 -4.62 7.69 -6.90
N GLY A 20 -5.09 8.20 -5.77
CA GLY A 20 -4.64 9.48 -5.22
C GLY A 20 -3.14 9.48 -4.92
N PHE A 21 -2.66 8.43 -4.25
CA PHE A 21 -1.24 8.28 -3.90
C PHE A 21 -0.33 8.13 -5.13
N LEU A 22 -0.75 7.33 -6.12
CA LEU A 22 -0.03 7.21 -7.38
C LEU A 22 0.08 8.55 -8.11
N LYS A 23 -1.00 9.36 -8.13
CA LYS A 23 -0.96 10.73 -8.69
C LYS A 23 -0.01 11.66 -7.94
N LEU A 24 0.18 11.46 -6.63
CA LEU A 24 1.13 12.20 -5.80
C LEU A 24 2.58 11.66 -5.89
N GLY A 25 2.82 10.67 -6.76
CA GLY A 25 4.13 10.05 -7.00
C GLY A 25 4.58 9.08 -5.91
N TYR A 26 3.66 8.61 -5.06
CA TYR A 26 3.95 7.53 -4.12
C TYR A 26 3.72 6.18 -4.79
N PRO A 27 4.68 5.23 -4.72
CA PRO A 27 4.39 3.85 -5.06
C PRO A 27 3.35 3.27 -4.08
N VAL A 28 2.48 2.40 -4.59
CA VAL A 28 1.41 1.79 -3.78
C VAL A 28 1.58 0.28 -3.78
N GLN A 29 1.66 -0.31 -2.59
CA GLN A 29 1.62 -1.75 -2.38
C GLN A 29 0.23 -2.16 -1.91
N ALA A 30 -0.54 -2.78 -2.80
CA ALA A 30 -1.83 -3.34 -2.43
C ALA A 30 -1.64 -4.70 -1.75
N ILE A 31 -2.31 -4.90 -0.62
CA ILE A 31 -2.30 -6.14 0.15
C ILE A 31 -3.69 -6.76 0.08
N ASN A 32 -3.76 -8.02 -0.32
CA ASN A 32 -5.02 -8.78 -0.32
C ASN A 32 -5.07 -9.77 0.86
N ARG A 33 -6.25 -10.35 1.11
CA ARG A 33 -6.50 -11.23 2.26
C ARG A 33 -5.63 -12.50 2.28
N THR A 34 -5.07 -12.91 1.14
CA THR A 34 -4.24 -14.12 1.05
C THR A 34 -2.76 -13.85 1.28
N MET A 35 -2.34 -12.58 1.39
CA MET A 35 -0.95 -12.21 1.63
C MET A 35 -0.60 -12.26 3.13
N SER A 36 0.60 -12.72 3.43
CA SER A 36 1.20 -12.67 4.77
C SER A 36 1.62 -11.24 5.10
N MET A 37 0.97 -10.62 6.08
CA MET A 37 1.34 -9.28 6.54
C MET A 37 2.73 -9.27 7.17
N GLN A 38 3.15 -10.36 7.80
CA GLN A 38 4.49 -10.49 8.37
C GLN A 38 5.55 -10.43 7.28
N SER A 39 5.33 -11.12 6.16
CA SER A 39 6.25 -11.10 5.01
C SER A 39 6.33 -9.71 4.40
N VAL A 40 5.18 -9.03 4.25
CA VAL A 40 5.12 -7.65 3.75
C VAL A 40 5.87 -6.69 4.67
N ALA A 41 5.73 -6.84 6.00
CA ALA A 41 6.42 -6.00 6.96
C ALA A 41 7.94 -6.21 6.95
N GLN A 42 8.41 -7.42 6.65
CA GLN A 42 9.84 -7.71 6.48
C GLN A 42 10.39 -7.10 5.18
N GLU A 43 9.60 -7.15 4.09
CA GLU A 43 9.99 -6.57 2.80
C GLU A 43 9.92 -5.04 2.78
N ILE A 44 8.92 -4.48 3.46
CA ILE A 44 8.65 -3.04 3.53
C ILE A 44 8.62 -2.61 5.01
N PRO A 45 9.78 -2.50 5.67
CA PRO A 45 9.84 -2.19 7.10
C PRO A 45 9.51 -0.73 7.43
N ASN A 46 9.62 0.18 6.46
CA ASN A 46 9.44 1.62 6.66
C ASN A 46 8.51 2.24 5.59
N PRO A 47 7.23 1.83 5.51
CA PRO A 47 6.29 2.45 4.59
C PRO A 47 6.02 3.92 4.97
N THR A 48 5.59 4.73 4.01
CA THR A 48 5.18 6.11 4.30
C THR A 48 3.90 6.14 5.15
N ALA A 49 2.96 5.25 4.84
CA ALA A 49 1.66 5.13 5.51
C ALA A 49 1.02 3.76 5.21
N ILE A 50 0.00 3.40 6.01
CA ILE A 50 -0.79 2.17 5.87
C ILE A 50 -2.27 2.56 5.91
N PHE A 51 -3.05 2.13 4.92
CA PHE A 51 -4.48 2.40 4.76
C PHE A 51 -5.28 1.11 4.56
#